data_AF-A0A5N5WZJ5-F1
#
_entry.id   AF-A0A5N5WZJ5-F1
#
_cell.length_a   1.000
_cell.length_b   1.000
_cell.length_c   1.000
_cell.angle_alpha   90.00
_cell.angle_beta   90.00
_cell.angle_gamma   90.00
#
_symmetry.space_group_name_H-M   'P 1'
#
loop_
_entity.id
_entity.type
_entity.pdbx_description
1 polymer ?
#
loop_
_entity_poly.entity_id
_entity_poly.type
_entity_poly.pdbx_seq_one_letter_code
_entity_poly.pdbx_strand_id
1 'polypeptide(L)' 'MAIKTLLPRAPSFQTRRIDVIVVGAGPAGGMATGTLQRYDINFCLIDKRPVRTQTEHASTFQPRTQEILQTIT' A
#
# COMPACT_ATOMS: atom_id res chain seq x y z
N MET A 1 -35.54 -14.36 -24.62
CA MET A 1 -34.10 -14.17 -24.88
C MET A 1 -33.83 -12.67 -24.87
N ALA A 2 -33.59 -12.09 -23.68
CA ALA A 2 -33.37 -10.65 -23.51
C ALA A 2 -31.92 -10.43 -23.08
N ILE A 3 -31.12 -9.91 -24.00
CA ILE A 3 -29.75 -9.46 -23.74
C ILE A 3 -29.81 -8.21 -22.86
N LYS A 4 -29.61 -8.41 -21.56
CA LYS A 4 -29.45 -7.31 -20.60
C LYS A 4 -28.11 -6.64 -20.88
N THR A 5 -28.12 -5.61 -21.72
CA THR A 5 -26.99 -4.72 -21.97
C THR A 5 -26.55 -4.12 -20.64
N LEU A 6 -25.44 -4.64 -20.10
CA LEU A 6 -24.81 -4.11 -18.89
C LEU A 6 -24.18 -2.76 -19.26
N LEU A 7 -24.91 -1.68 -18.96
CA LEU A 7 -24.37 -0.31 -18.94
C LEU A 7 -23.09 -0.28 -18.10
N PRO A 8 -22.05 0.48 -18.50
CA PRO A 8 -20.86 0.66 -17.68
C PRO A 8 -21.27 1.27 -16.34
N ARG A 9 -21.06 0.50 -15.27
CA ARG A 9 -21.38 0.90 -13.90
C ARG A 9 -20.62 2.21 -13.62
N ALA A 10 -21.33 3.30 -13.34
CA ALA A 10 -20.71 4.55 -12.93
C ALA A 10 -19.72 4.28 -11.77
N PRO A 11 -18.58 4.97 -11.69
CA PRO A 11 -17.61 4.75 -10.62
C PRO A 11 -18.31 4.98 -9.28
N SER A 12 -18.57 3.91 -8.54
CA SER A 12 -19.16 3.98 -7.21
C SER A 12 -18.06 4.40 -6.24
N PHE A 13 -18.06 5.67 -5.84
CA PHE A 13 -17.17 6.16 -4.80
C PHE A 13 -17.50 5.48 -3.47
N GLN A 14 -16.56 4.69 -2.95
CA GLN A 14 -16.68 4.08 -1.62
C GLN A 14 -15.97 4.96 -0.61
N THR A 15 -16.71 5.52 0.34
CA THR A 15 -16.13 6.18 1.51
C THR A 15 -15.79 5.12 2.55
N ARG A 16 -14.54 5.11 3.03
CA ARG A 16 -14.08 4.26 4.13
C ARG A 16 -13.52 5.15 5.24
N ARG A 17 -13.81 4.80 6.49
CA ARG A 17 -13.13 5.38 7.66
C ARG A 17 -11.93 4.52 7.99
N ILE A 18 -10.77 5.16 8.05
CA ILE A 18 -9.46 4.59 8.33
C ILE A 18 -8.67 5.64 9.10
N ASP A 19 -7.76 5.20 9.96
CA ASP A 19 -7.01 6.11 10.83
C ASP A 19 -5.86 6.78 10.06
N VAL A 20 -5.23 6.04 9.14
CA VAL A 20 -4.08 6.52 8.36
C VAL A 20 -4.19 6.16 6.89
N ILE A 21 -3.91 7.14 6.01
CA ILE A 21 -3.70 6.91 4.58
C ILE A 21 -2.21 7.09 4.27
N VAL A 22 -1.58 6.06 3.71
CA VAL A 22 -0.21 6.11 3.22
C VAL A 22 -0.24 6.20 1.69
N VAL A 23 0.37 7.24 1.14
CA VAL A 23 0.43 7.47 -0.31
C VAL A 23 1.83 7.18 -0.82
N GLY A 24 1.95 6.15 -1.65
CA GLY A 24 3.20 5.66 -2.23
C GLY A 24 3.69 4.37 -1.57
N ALA A 25 3.82 3.30 -2.35
CA ALA A 25 4.28 1.97 -1.94
C ALA A 25 5.78 1.75 -2.23
N GLY A 26 6.59 2.81 -2.17
CA GLY A 26 8.05 2.71 -2.19
C GLY A 26 8.63 2.29 -0.83
N PRO A 27 9.97 2.36 -0.64
CA PRO A 27 10.62 1.94 0.60
C PRO A 27 10.06 2.65 1.84
N ALA A 28 9.84 3.96 1.78
CA ALA A 28 9.28 4.72 2.90
C ALA A 28 7.85 4.28 3.27
N GLY A 29 6.99 4.10 2.27
CA GLY A 29 5.61 3.66 2.50
C GLY A 29 5.53 2.22 2.98
N GLY A 30 6.39 1.33 2.46
CA GLY A 30 6.53 -0.04 2.96
C GLY A 30 6.95 -0.09 4.43
N MET A 31 7.97 0.69 4.80
CA MET A 31 8.42 0.78 6.21
C MET A 31 7.33 1.32 7.13
N ALA A 32 6.63 2.38 6.71
CA ALA A 32 5.54 2.98 7.47
C ALA A 32 4.38 1.98 7.68
N THR A 33 3.93 1.33 6.61
CA THR A 33 2.81 0.37 6.67
C THR A 33 3.15 -0.90 7.44
N GLY A 34 4.36 -1.42 7.32
CA GLY A 34 4.82 -2.55 8.16
C GLY A 34 4.82 -2.19 9.65
N THR A 35 5.23 -0.97 9.98
CA THR A 35 5.19 -0.47 11.36
C THR A 35 3.74 -0.30 11.86
N LEU A 36 2.85 0.30 11.06
CA LEU A 36 1.44 0.45 11.39
C LEU A 36 0.75 -0.90 11.59
N GLN A 37 1.09 -1.90 10.75
CA GLN A 37 0.59 -3.26 10.87
C GLN A 37 1.03 -3.91 12.18
N ARG A 38 2.29 -3.72 12.59
CA ARG A 38 2.82 -4.24 13.86
C ARG A 38 2.08 -3.69 15.08
N TYR A 39 1.61 -2.44 15.01
CA TYR A 39 0.85 -1.78 16.08
C TYR A 39 -0.67 -1.97 15.99
N ASP A 40 -1.16 -2.82 15.07
CA ASP A 40 -2.60 -3.06 14.86
C ASP A 40 -3.41 -1.78 14.55
N ILE A 41 -2.79 -0.83 13.83
CA ILE A 41 -3.45 0.42 13.41
C ILE A 41 -4.13 0.19 12.06
N ASN A 42 -5.37 0.67 11.90
CA ASN A 42 -6.09 0.56 10.64
C ASN A 42 -5.59 1.58 9.60
N PHE A 43 -4.95 1.10 8.54
CA PHE A 43 -4.40 1.94 7.48
C PHE A 43 -4.80 1.50 6.07
N CYS A 44 -4.70 2.43 5.13
CA CYS A 44 -4.81 2.14 3.69
C CYS A 44 -3.57 2.63 2.96
N LEU A 45 -2.92 1.73 2.22
CA LEU A 45 -1.82 2.05 1.31
C LEU A 45 -2.36 2.23 -0.10
N ILE A 46 -2.09 3.39 -0.71
CA ILE A 46 -2.42 3.66 -2.11
C ILE A 46 -1.13 3.93 -2.89
N ASP A 47 -1.04 3.36 -4.09
CA ASP A 47 0.05 3.65 -5.03
C ASP A 47 -0.51 3.83 -6.44
N LYS A 48 0.16 4.66 -7.24
CA LYS A 48 -0.23 4.90 -8.64
C LYS A 48 0.07 3.68 -9.52
N ARG A 49 1.11 2.91 -9.18
CA ARG A 49 1.54 1.73 -9.92
C ARG A 49 0.62 0.56 -9.58
N PRO A 50 0.12 -0.17 -10.58
CA PRO A 50 -0.77 -1.32 -10.35
C PRO A 50 -0.04 -2.54 -9.77
N VAL A 51 1.29 -2.58 -9.91
CA VAL A 51 2.14 -3.69 -9.49
C VAL A 51 3.32 -3.14 -8.72
N ARG A 52 3.78 -3.89 -7.71
CA ARG A 52 5.01 -3.59 -6.97
C ARG A 52 6.18 -3.42 -7.95
N THR A 53 7.03 -2.45 -7.68
CA THR A 53 8.27 -2.30 -8.43
C THR A 53 9.14 -3.55 -8.24
N GLN A 54 9.49 -4.23 -9.34
CA GLN A 54 10.36 -5.40 -9.29
C GLN A 54 11.85 -5.03 -9.27
N THR A 55 12.19 -3.84 -9.76
CA THR A 55 13.55 -3.33 -9.85
C THR A 55 13.59 -1.89 -9.32
N GLU A 56 14.15 -1.70 -8.13
CA GLU A 56 14.36 -0.38 -7.53
C GLU A 56 15.84 0.00 -7.64
N HIS A 57 16.16 1.30 -7.70
CA HIS A 57 17.55 1.78 -7.75
C HIS A 57 18.29 1.68 -6.41
N ALA A 58 17.55 1.48 -5.31
CA ALA A 58 18.13 1.35 -3.98
C ALA A 58 18.56 -0.10 -3.71
N SER A 59 19.87 -0.33 -3.66
CA SER A 59 20.45 -1.67 -3.46
C SER A 59 21.13 -1.86 -2.10
N THR A 60 21.38 -0.78 -1.36
CA THR A 60 22.17 -0.83 -0.12
C THR A 60 21.29 -0.61 1.11
N PHE A 61 21.39 -1.51 2.07
CA PHE A 61 20.83 -1.33 3.41
C PHE A 61 21.93 -0.92 4.38
N GLN A 62 21.77 0.21 5.05
CA GLN A 62 22.67 0.60 6.12
C GLN A 62 22.46 -0.32 7.35
N PRO A 63 23.48 -0.54 8.20
CA PRO A 63 23.36 -1.45 9.36
C PRO A 63 22.14 -1.14 10.24
N ARG A 64 21.93 0.16 10.56
CA ARG A 64 20.76 0.60 11.32
C ARG A 64 19.43 0.32 10.59
N THR A 65 19.41 0.38 9.27
CA THR A 65 18.21 0.01 8.50
C THR A 65 17.93 -1.49 8.62
N GLN A 66 18.95 -2.34 8.62
CA GLN A 66 18.78 -3.79 8.83
C GLN A 66 18.24 -4.11 10.22
N GLU A 67 18.76 -3.46 11.27
CA GLU A 67 18.24 -3.60 12.64
C GLU A 67 16.75 -3.20 12.74
N ILE A 68 16.37 -2.09 12.10
CA ILE A 68 14.97 -1.65 12.07
C ILE A 68 14.11 -2.64 11.29
N LEU A 69 14.58 -3.16 10.15
CA LEU A 69 13.85 -4.15 9.36
C LEU A 69 13.56 -5.42 10.16
N GLN A 70 14.54 -5.91 10.93
CA GLN A 70 14.35 -7.05 11.85
C GLN A 70 13.35 -6.75 12.97
N THR A 71 13.16 -5.47 13.31
CA THR A 71 12.23 -5.05 14.35
C THR A 71 10.79 -5.00 13.82
N ILE A 72 10.57 -4.76 12.52
CA ILE A 72 9.24 -4.57 11.93
C ILE A 72 8.76 -5.75 11.07
N THR A 73 9.63 -6.73 10.80
CA THR A 73 9.30 -8.00 10.12
C THR A 73 8.91 -9.04 11.15
#